data_AF-A0A714C7I2-F1
#
_entry.id   AF-A0A714C7I2-F1
#
_cell.length_a   1.000
_cell.length_b   1.000
_cell.length_c   1.000
_cell.angle_alpha   90.00
_cell.angle_beta   90.00
_cell.angle_gamma   90.00
#
_symmetry.space_group_name_H-M   'P 1'
#
loop_
_entity.id
_entity.type
_entity.pdbx_description
1 polymer ?
#
loop_
_entity_poly.entity_id
_entity_poly.type
_entity_poly.pdbx_seq_one_letter_code
_entity_poly.pdbx_strand_id
1 'polypeptide(L)'
;MVMRVVLILLFFFAGNVLAALPARYMQTTKDAAIWSQIGDKMVTVGNIRAGQILSVTPVAADYYAFKFGFGVGFIDKGHLESVQGKQKVEDGLGDLNKPLSNQNLVTWKDTPVYNAPDISSAPFGVLVDNLRYPIISKLKGRLHQTWYQIRIGDRLAYVNAMDAQEDNGIPILTYHHILRDEENTRFRHTSTTTSVR
;
A
#
# COMPACT_ATOMS: atom_id res chain seq x y z
N MET A 1 -63.03 -5.87 -29.43
CA MET A 1 -62.49 -4.58 -28.98
C MET A 1 -61.61 -4.85 -27.78
N VAL A 2 -60.29 -4.76 -27.98
CA VAL A 2 -59.23 -5.17 -27.05
C VAL A 2 -58.65 -3.93 -26.38
N MET A 3 -58.44 -3.93 -25.06
CA MET A 3 -57.45 -3.04 -24.40
C MET A 3 -57.16 -3.56 -22.98
N ARG A 4 -56.17 -4.45 -22.84
CA ARG A 4 -54.80 -4.23 -22.30
C ARG A 4 -54.75 -3.88 -20.80
N VAL A 5 -54.49 -4.91 -19.99
CA VAL A 5 -53.97 -4.83 -18.62
C VAL A 5 -52.44 -4.67 -18.70
N VAL A 6 -51.89 -3.64 -18.08
CA VAL A 6 -50.45 -3.38 -18.01
C VAL A 6 -49.90 -4.03 -16.75
N LEU A 7 -49.02 -5.01 -16.92
CA LEU A 7 -48.26 -5.67 -15.85
C LEU A 7 -46.92 -4.94 -15.68
N ILE A 8 -46.68 -4.31 -14.54
CA ILE A 8 -45.39 -3.68 -14.21
C ILE A 8 -44.46 -4.76 -13.68
N LEU A 9 -43.46 -5.13 -14.48
CA LEU A 9 -42.41 -6.08 -14.09
C LEU A 9 -41.32 -5.32 -13.32
N LEU A 10 -41.30 -5.48 -12.00
CA LEU A 10 -40.24 -4.96 -11.12
C LEU A 10 -38.97 -5.82 -11.29
N PHE A 11 -38.04 -5.36 -12.11
CA PHE A 11 -36.70 -5.94 -12.21
C PHE A 11 -35.92 -5.62 -10.92
N PHE A 12 -35.87 -6.59 -10.00
CA PHE A 12 -34.90 -6.59 -8.90
C PHE A 12 -33.50 -6.83 -9.48
N PHE A 13 -32.74 -5.75 -9.72
CA PHE A 13 -31.29 -5.85 -9.88
C PHE A 13 -30.67 -6.18 -8.51
N ALA A 14 -30.56 -7.46 -8.20
CA ALA A 14 -29.72 -7.93 -7.11
C ALA A 14 -28.25 -7.81 -7.56
N GLY A 15 -27.64 -6.67 -7.30
CA GLY A 15 -26.19 -6.54 -7.38
C GLY A 15 -25.58 -7.44 -6.31
N ASN A 16 -24.93 -8.54 -6.72
CA ASN A 16 -24.12 -9.34 -5.83
C ASN A 16 -22.91 -8.51 -5.40
N VAL A 17 -22.99 -7.85 -4.25
CA VAL A 17 -21.80 -7.36 -3.55
C VAL A 17 -21.13 -8.59 -2.97
N LEU A 18 -20.10 -9.10 -3.65
CA LEU A 18 -19.26 -10.14 -3.08
C LEU A 18 -18.56 -9.53 -1.87
N ALA A 19 -18.96 -9.93 -0.65
CA ALA A 19 -18.34 -9.45 0.56
C ALA A 19 -16.87 -9.85 0.55
N ALA A 20 -15.97 -8.87 0.62
CA ALA A 20 -14.54 -9.13 0.76
C ALA A 20 -14.30 -9.90 2.05
N LEU A 21 -13.61 -11.04 1.94
CA LEU A 21 -13.26 -11.83 3.12
C LEU A 21 -12.35 -11.00 4.04
N PRO A 22 -12.47 -11.16 5.37
CA PRO A 22 -11.67 -10.38 6.30
C PRO A 22 -10.18 -10.70 6.16
N ALA A 23 -9.36 -9.69 6.44
CA ALA A 23 -7.92 -9.88 6.55
C ALA A 23 -7.58 -10.84 7.70
N ARG A 24 -6.54 -11.66 7.51
CA ARG A 24 -6.05 -12.63 8.48
C ARG A 24 -4.53 -12.61 8.53
N TYR A 25 -3.96 -12.84 9.71
CA TYR A 25 -2.51 -12.99 9.83
C TYR A 25 -2.08 -14.40 9.41
N MET A 26 -1.08 -14.48 8.54
CA MET A 26 -0.50 -15.73 8.04
C MET A 26 1.03 -15.64 8.04
N GLN A 27 1.71 -16.76 8.24
CA GLN A 27 3.16 -16.84 8.28
C GLN A 27 3.72 -17.43 6.97
N THR A 28 4.81 -16.88 6.45
CA THR A 28 5.54 -17.46 5.32
C THR A 28 6.28 -18.73 5.76
N THR A 29 6.08 -19.83 5.04
CA THR A 29 6.73 -21.12 5.34
C THR A 29 8.09 -21.29 4.68
N LYS A 30 8.32 -20.51 3.61
CA LYS A 30 9.53 -20.45 2.81
C LYS A 30 9.69 -19.04 2.24
N ASP A 31 10.83 -18.77 1.63
CA ASP A 31 11.03 -17.55 0.88
C ASP A 31 9.99 -17.46 -0.26
N ALA A 32 9.33 -16.32 -0.37
CA ALA A 32 8.20 -16.13 -1.26
C ALA A 32 8.37 -14.84 -2.07
N ALA A 33 8.10 -14.92 -3.37
CA ALA A 33 8.03 -13.74 -4.22
C ALA A 33 6.79 -12.92 -3.87
N ILE A 34 6.92 -11.60 -3.99
CA ILE A 34 5.83 -10.65 -3.99
C ILE A 34 5.58 -10.25 -5.42
N TRP A 35 4.35 -10.38 -5.87
CA TRP A 35 3.93 -9.85 -7.16
C TRP A 35 3.08 -8.59 -6.97
N SER A 36 3.15 -7.67 -7.91
CA SER A 36 2.24 -6.54 -7.98
C SER A 36 1.97 -6.17 -9.42
N GLN A 37 0.84 -5.51 -9.65
CA GLN A 37 0.48 -5.01 -10.97
C GLN A 37 1.13 -3.64 -11.18
N ILE A 38 2.01 -3.53 -12.16
CA ILE A 38 2.63 -2.28 -12.60
C ILE A 38 2.18 -2.02 -14.04
N GLY A 39 1.33 -1.01 -14.22
CA GLY A 39 0.59 -0.82 -15.48
C GLY A 39 -0.30 -2.03 -15.77
N ASP A 40 -0.12 -2.64 -16.94
CA ASP A 40 -0.90 -3.82 -17.36
C ASP A 40 -0.18 -5.15 -17.11
N LYS A 41 0.96 -5.12 -16.38
CA LYS A 41 1.81 -6.30 -16.17
C LYS A 41 1.86 -6.68 -14.71
N MET A 42 1.69 -7.98 -14.45
CA MET A 42 2.05 -8.60 -13.19
C MET A 42 3.55 -8.85 -13.17
N VAL A 43 4.25 -8.25 -12.20
CA VAL A 43 5.71 -8.36 -12.08
C VAL A 43 6.10 -8.68 -10.65
N THR A 44 7.25 -9.33 -10.48
CA THR A 44 7.85 -9.55 -9.16
C THR A 44 8.42 -8.22 -8.64
N VAL A 45 7.99 -7.80 -7.46
CA VAL A 45 8.36 -6.52 -6.83
C VAL A 45 9.17 -6.68 -5.55
N GLY A 46 9.49 -7.92 -5.19
CA GLY A 46 10.33 -8.23 -4.06
C GLY A 46 10.17 -9.67 -3.62
N ASN A 47 10.76 -10.00 -2.49
CA ASN A 47 10.56 -11.27 -1.81
C ASN A 47 10.47 -11.07 -0.29
N ILE A 48 9.81 -12.01 0.37
CA ILE A 48 9.70 -12.10 1.81
C ILE A 48 10.40 -13.38 2.25
N ARG A 49 11.19 -13.31 3.31
CA ARG A 49 11.86 -14.50 3.86
C ARG A 49 10.87 -15.43 4.55
N ALA A 50 11.27 -16.68 4.76
CA ALA A 50 10.53 -17.59 5.62
C ALA A 50 10.37 -17.04 7.05
N GLY A 51 9.25 -17.35 7.71
CA GLY A 51 8.96 -17.01 9.10
C GLY A 51 8.33 -15.63 9.32
N GLN A 52 8.07 -14.85 8.27
CA GLN A 52 7.44 -13.52 8.39
C GLN A 52 5.93 -13.66 8.48
N ILE A 53 5.30 -12.91 9.38
CA ILE A 53 3.84 -12.91 9.55
C ILE A 53 3.28 -11.69 8.83
N LEU A 54 2.29 -11.83 7.95
CA LEU A 54 1.64 -10.75 7.22
C LEU A 54 0.12 -10.77 7.43
N SER A 55 -0.50 -9.60 7.44
CA SER A 55 -1.95 -9.44 7.27
C SER A 55 -2.31 -9.56 5.79
N VAL A 56 -3.06 -10.60 5.46
CA VAL A 56 -3.43 -10.93 4.09
C VAL A 56 -4.94 -11.07 3.92
N THR A 57 -5.44 -10.74 2.74
CA THR A 57 -6.84 -10.83 2.33
C THR A 57 -6.99 -11.85 1.20
N PRO A 58 -7.93 -12.81 1.30
CA PRO A 58 -8.19 -13.74 0.20
C PRO A 58 -8.84 -13.02 -0.98
N VAL A 59 -8.31 -13.22 -2.19
CA VAL A 59 -8.81 -12.57 -3.42
C VAL A 59 -9.10 -13.55 -4.56
N ALA A 60 -8.16 -14.45 -4.88
CA ALA A 60 -8.29 -15.43 -5.94
C ALA A 60 -8.06 -16.85 -5.39
N ALA A 61 -8.18 -17.87 -6.24
CA ALA A 61 -7.99 -19.27 -5.83
C ALA A 61 -6.57 -19.53 -5.28
N ASP A 62 -5.53 -18.96 -5.91
CA ASP A 62 -4.13 -19.35 -5.64
C ASP A 62 -3.28 -18.26 -4.97
N TYR A 63 -3.85 -17.06 -4.78
CA TYR A 63 -3.13 -15.93 -4.19
C TYR A 63 -3.87 -15.29 -3.02
N TYR A 64 -3.07 -14.78 -2.10
CA TYR A 64 -3.48 -13.80 -1.11
C TYR A 64 -3.01 -12.40 -1.54
N ALA A 65 -3.81 -11.38 -1.25
CA ALA A 65 -3.47 -9.98 -1.43
C ALA A 65 -3.12 -9.33 -0.10
N PHE A 66 -2.26 -8.33 -0.10
CA PHE A 66 -1.93 -7.53 1.08
C PHE A 66 -1.50 -6.12 0.68
N LYS A 67 -1.51 -5.19 1.63
CA LYS A 67 -1.05 -3.82 1.39
C LYS A 67 0.46 -3.82 1.16
N PHE A 68 0.90 -3.28 0.03
CA PHE A 68 2.30 -3.22 -0.34
C PHE A 68 2.62 -1.84 -0.92
N GLY A 69 3.28 -1.00 -0.11
CA GLY A 69 3.42 0.42 -0.42
C GLY A 69 2.05 1.11 -0.54
N PHE A 70 1.83 1.85 -1.62
CA PHE A 70 0.51 2.42 -1.96
C PHE A 70 -0.41 1.45 -2.71
N GLY A 71 0.11 0.30 -3.14
CA GLY A 71 -0.59 -0.66 -3.98
C GLY A 71 -0.94 -1.95 -3.24
N VAL A 72 -1.20 -2.96 -4.05
CA VAL A 72 -1.51 -4.32 -3.61
C VAL A 72 -0.36 -5.24 -3.99
N GLY A 73 0.13 -5.98 -3.01
CA GLY A 73 1.04 -7.10 -3.21
C GLY A 73 0.26 -8.41 -3.20
N PHE A 74 0.73 -9.37 -3.98
CA PHE A 74 0.20 -10.73 -4.06
C PHE A 74 1.28 -11.72 -3.67
N ILE A 75 0.86 -12.77 -2.98
CA ILE A 75 1.72 -13.86 -2.52
C ILE A 75 0.97 -15.18 -2.69
N ASP A 76 1.72 -16.23 -3.06
CA ASP A 76 1.20 -17.56 -3.31
C ASP A 76 0.65 -18.17 -2.02
N LYS A 77 -0.55 -18.76 -2.07
CA LYS A 77 -1.17 -19.37 -0.89
C LYS A 77 -0.38 -20.56 -0.35
N GLY A 78 0.26 -21.33 -1.21
CA GLY A 78 1.10 -22.47 -0.84
C GLY A 78 2.40 -22.07 -0.14
N HIS A 79 2.70 -20.77 -0.05
CA HIS A 79 3.84 -20.24 0.69
C HIS A 79 3.44 -19.69 2.07
N LEU A 80 2.15 -19.76 2.43
CA LEU A 80 1.60 -19.22 3.66
C LEU A 80 0.87 -20.29 4.47
N GLU A 81 1.04 -20.23 5.78
CA GLU A 81 0.27 -21.04 6.74
C GLU A 81 -0.40 -20.17 7.78
N SER A 82 -1.44 -20.70 8.43
CA SER A 82 -2.05 -20.02 9.56
C SER A 82 -1.06 -19.92 10.71
N VAL A 83 -0.96 -18.73 11.31
CA VAL A 83 -0.10 -18.48 12.47
C VAL A 83 -0.49 -19.44 13.60
N GLN A 84 0.49 -20.18 14.14
CA GLN A 84 0.24 -21.14 15.21
C GLN A 84 0.24 -20.44 16.58
N GLY A 85 -0.85 -20.58 17.34
CA GLY A 85 -0.96 -20.03 18.71
C GLY A 85 -1.04 -18.51 18.78
N LYS A 86 -0.65 -17.93 19.93
CA LYS A 86 -0.60 -16.47 20.17
C LYS A 86 0.70 -15.85 19.63
N GLN A 87 1.15 -16.23 18.44
CA GLN A 87 2.33 -15.60 17.84
C GLN A 87 1.99 -14.13 17.58
N LYS A 88 2.49 -13.26 18.47
CA LYS A 88 2.14 -11.86 18.49
C LYS A 88 3.12 -11.14 17.57
N VAL A 89 2.60 -10.45 16.58
CA VAL A 89 3.34 -9.42 15.88
C VAL A 89 3.69 -8.35 16.91
N GLU A 90 4.98 -8.19 17.23
CA GLU A 90 5.47 -7.20 18.20
C GLU A 90 5.54 -5.79 17.60
N ASP A 91 4.59 -5.43 16.74
CA ASP A 91 4.51 -4.10 16.19
C ASP A 91 3.75 -3.21 17.17
N GLY A 92 4.36 -2.08 17.54
CA GLY A 92 3.72 -1.11 18.42
C GLY A 92 2.44 -0.56 17.79
N LEU A 93 1.31 -0.69 18.49
CA LEU A 93 0.00 -0.18 18.03
C LEU A 93 0.05 1.32 17.67
N GLY A 94 0.89 2.10 18.36
CA GLY A 94 1.10 3.51 18.04
C GLY A 94 1.69 3.71 16.64
N ASP A 95 2.68 2.90 16.26
CA ASP A 95 3.35 3.02 14.97
C ASP A 95 2.52 2.46 13.80
N LEU A 96 1.70 1.44 14.06
CA LEU A 96 0.75 0.93 13.07
C LEU A 96 -0.39 1.92 12.77
N ASN A 97 -0.77 2.75 13.74
CA ASN A 97 -1.83 3.74 13.57
C ASN A 97 -1.32 5.12 13.15
N LYS A 98 0.01 5.33 13.07
CA LYS A 98 0.55 6.56 12.51
C LYS A 98 0.07 6.71 11.05
N PRO A 99 -0.46 7.89 10.67
CA PRO A 99 -0.76 8.16 9.28
C PRO A 99 0.54 8.08 8.47
N LEU A 100 0.43 7.67 7.20
CA LEU A 100 1.57 7.74 6.30
C LEU A 100 2.05 9.18 6.23
N SER A 101 3.36 9.38 6.29
CA SER A 101 3.89 10.71 5.99
C SER A 101 3.65 11.03 4.51
N ASN A 102 3.63 12.32 4.15
CA ASN A 102 3.65 12.73 2.74
C ASN A 102 5.04 12.50 2.09
N GLN A 103 5.94 11.77 2.73
CA GLN A 103 7.28 11.45 2.25
C GLN A 103 7.35 9.99 1.82
N ASN A 104 8.08 9.76 0.74
CA ASN A 104 8.31 8.43 0.20
C ASN A 104 9.81 8.14 0.17
N LEU A 105 10.15 6.86 0.13
CA LEU A 105 11.46 6.40 -0.30
C LEU A 105 11.33 5.75 -1.67
N VAL A 106 12.39 5.81 -2.46
CA VAL A 106 12.58 5.06 -3.69
C VAL A 106 13.82 4.16 -3.56
N THR A 107 13.68 2.91 -3.95
CA THR A 107 14.80 1.97 -4.07
C THR A 107 15.52 2.24 -5.39
N TRP A 108 16.86 2.25 -5.40
CA TRP A 108 17.65 2.41 -6.66
C TRP A 108 18.43 1.14 -7.03
N LYS A 109 18.33 0.11 -6.19
CA LYS A 109 18.87 -1.23 -6.34
C LYS A 109 17.94 -2.18 -5.57
N ASP A 110 18.18 -3.49 -5.69
CA ASP A 110 17.57 -4.45 -4.79
C ASP A 110 17.94 -4.12 -3.33
N THR A 111 16.94 -3.75 -2.54
CA THR A 111 17.11 -3.15 -1.22
C THR A 111 16.68 -4.15 -0.14
N PRO A 112 17.60 -4.54 0.77
CA PRO A 112 17.25 -5.40 1.88
C PRO A 112 16.32 -4.69 2.86
N VAL A 113 15.36 -5.45 3.39
CA VAL A 113 14.41 -5.01 4.40
C VAL A 113 14.60 -5.84 5.66
N TYR A 114 14.48 -5.18 6.80
CA TYR A 114 14.82 -5.72 8.10
C TYR A 114 13.62 -5.72 9.06
N ASN A 115 13.65 -6.62 10.04
CA ASN A 115 12.64 -6.70 11.10
C ASN A 115 12.82 -5.65 12.19
N ALA A 116 14.00 -5.05 12.30
CA ALA A 116 14.31 -3.96 13.22
C ALA A 116 15.22 -2.92 12.53
N PRO A 117 15.35 -1.68 13.05
CA PRO A 117 16.28 -0.67 12.54
C PRO A 117 17.75 -1.01 12.91
N ASP A 118 18.18 -2.18 12.47
CA ASP A 118 19.49 -2.75 12.73
C ASP A 118 19.90 -3.74 11.62
N ILE A 119 21.11 -3.58 11.10
CA ILE A 119 21.66 -4.42 10.03
C ILE A 119 21.92 -5.87 10.46
N SER A 120 22.09 -6.10 11.77
CA SER A 120 22.23 -7.43 12.38
C SER A 120 20.89 -8.12 12.66
N SER A 121 19.76 -7.42 12.46
CA SER A 121 18.45 -8.03 12.64
C SER A 121 18.13 -9.04 11.53
N ALA A 122 17.24 -9.98 11.84
CA ALA A 122 16.77 -10.95 10.85
C ALA A 122 16.18 -10.22 9.63
N PRO A 123 16.59 -10.57 8.40
CA PRO A 123 16.02 -9.97 7.19
C PRO A 123 14.53 -10.28 7.08
N PHE A 124 13.74 -9.25 6.81
CA PHE A 124 12.34 -9.40 6.43
C PHE A 124 12.24 -9.92 4.99
N GLY A 125 13.06 -9.38 4.08
CA GLY A 125 12.95 -9.61 2.64
C GLY A 125 13.86 -8.70 1.82
N VAL A 126 13.61 -8.63 0.52
CA VAL A 126 14.25 -7.69 -0.42
C VAL A 126 13.16 -7.04 -1.27
N LEU A 127 13.29 -5.75 -1.50
CA LEU A 127 12.46 -4.99 -2.43
C LEU A 127 13.25 -4.78 -3.72
N VAL A 128 12.61 -4.94 -4.88
CA VAL A 128 13.30 -4.64 -6.14
C VAL A 128 13.57 -3.15 -6.27
N ASP A 129 14.47 -2.81 -7.17
CA ASP A 129 14.80 -1.44 -7.52
C ASP A 129 13.63 -0.66 -8.14
N ASN A 130 13.78 0.66 -8.13
CA ASN A 130 12.91 1.63 -8.78
C ASN A 130 11.42 1.57 -8.34
N LEU A 131 11.18 1.22 -7.08
CA LEU A 131 9.83 1.22 -6.49
C LEU A 131 9.75 2.21 -5.33
N ARG A 132 8.56 2.80 -5.19
CA ARG A 132 8.27 3.80 -4.16
C ARG A 132 7.47 3.22 -3.01
N TYR A 133 7.87 3.59 -1.81
CA TYR A 133 7.22 3.16 -0.57
C TYR A 133 6.98 4.36 0.36
N PRO A 134 5.80 4.46 0.97
CA PRO A 134 5.51 5.52 1.93
C PRO A 134 6.32 5.32 3.21
N ILE A 135 6.94 6.41 3.67
CA ILE A 135 7.66 6.43 4.94
C ILE A 135 6.64 6.66 6.06
N ILE A 136 6.63 5.80 7.06
CA ILE A 136 5.88 6.01 8.31
C ILE A 136 6.67 6.94 9.23
N SER A 137 7.96 6.65 9.41
CA SER A 137 8.84 7.44 10.28
C SER A 137 10.30 7.27 9.89
N LYS A 138 11.15 8.17 10.41
CA LYS A 138 12.61 8.09 10.32
C LYS A 138 13.16 7.84 11.72
N LEU A 139 13.99 6.82 11.85
CA LEU A 139 14.54 6.39 13.13
C LEU A 139 16.07 6.43 13.09
N LYS A 140 16.67 6.49 14.28
CA LYS A 140 18.11 6.28 14.46
C LYS A 140 18.33 4.88 15.02
N GLY A 141 19.10 4.07 14.31
CA GLY A 141 19.50 2.74 14.77
C GLY A 141 20.57 2.81 15.85
N ARG A 142 20.99 1.65 16.36
CA ARG A 142 22.02 1.54 17.42
C ARG A 142 23.34 2.23 17.07
N LEU A 143 23.72 2.24 15.80
CA LEU A 143 24.96 2.85 15.29
C LEU A 143 24.74 4.28 14.74
N HIS A 144 23.70 4.99 15.18
CA HIS A 144 23.30 6.33 14.70
C HIS A 144 23.01 6.48 13.20
N GLN A 145 22.97 5.36 12.47
CA GLN A 145 22.52 5.29 11.09
C GLN A 145 21.01 5.54 10.98
N THR A 146 20.60 6.19 9.89
CA THR A 146 19.20 6.54 9.64
C THR A 146 18.47 5.35 9.03
N TRP A 147 17.25 5.09 9.52
CA TRP A 147 16.36 4.05 9.02
C TRP A 147 15.02 4.64 8.62
N TYR A 148 14.49 4.15 7.50
CA TYR A 148 13.12 4.37 7.09
C TYR A 148 12.24 3.24 7.61
N GLN A 149 11.22 3.59 8.37
CA GLN A 149 10.17 2.67 8.79
C GLN A 149 9.05 2.68 7.74
N ILE A 150 8.71 1.52 7.20
CA ILE A 150 7.66 1.32 6.20
C ILE A 150 6.66 0.25 6.64
N ARG A 151 5.59 0.04 5.85
CA ARG A 151 4.59 -1.01 6.08
C ARG A 151 4.56 -2.02 4.93
N ILE A 152 4.58 -3.31 5.27
CA ILE A 152 4.36 -4.41 4.33
C ILE A 152 3.36 -5.39 4.96
N GLY A 153 2.17 -5.54 4.37
CA GLY A 153 1.14 -6.46 4.90
C GLY A 153 0.76 -6.20 6.36
N ASP A 154 0.52 -4.92 6.69
CA ASP A 154 0.30 -4.43 8.07
C ASP A 154 1.37 -4.85 9.09
N ARG A 155 2.62 -5.06 8.62
CA ARG A 155 3.81 -5.19 9.45
C ARG A 155 4.74 -4.02 9.30
N LEU A 156 5.41 -3.66 10.39
CA LEU A 156 6.55 -2.75 10.32
C LEU A 156 7.75 -3.45 9.70
N ALA A 157 8.41 -2.74 8.80
CA ALA A 157 9.63 -3.18 8.16
C ALA A 157 10.58 -1.99 8.02
N TYR A 158 11.88 -2.25 8.02
CA TYR A 158 12.89 -1.19 8.11
C TYR A 158 13.87 -1.26 6.94
N VAL A 159 14.12 -0.12 6.33
CA VAL A 159 15.06 0.05 5.22
C VAL A 159 16.18 0.99 5.68
N ASN A 160 17.43 0.60 5.44
CA ASN A 160 18.57 1.47 5.74
C ASN A 160 18.57 2.65 4.75
N ALA A 161 18.72 3.87 5.23
CA ALA A 161 18.77 5.06 4.38
C ALA A 161 19.97 5.08 3.41
N MET A 162 20.98 4.24 3.64
CA MET A 162 22.08 4.04 2.71
C MET A 162 21.71 3.22 1.47
N ASP A 163 20.54 2.56 1.46
CA ASP A 163 20.07 1.69 0.38
C ASP A 163 18.77 2.19 -0.29
N ALA A 164 18.27 3.37 0.11
CA ALA A 164 17.08 4.00 -0.48
C ALA A 164 17.13 5.54 -0.38
N GLN A 165 16.50 6.22 -1.34
CA GLN A 165 16.53 7.69 -1.45
C GLN A 165 15.17 8.26 -1.08
N GLU A 166 15.14 9.42 -0.44
CA GLU A 166 13.88 10.13 -0.24
C GLU A 166 13.35 10.67 -1.57
N ASP A 167 12.11 10.30 -1.88
CA ASP A 167 11.35 10.87 -2.97
C ASP A 167 10.46 11.99 -2.41
N ASN A 168 10.88 13.22 -2.64
CA ASN A 168 10.12 14.43 -2.31
C ASN A 168 8.99 14.72 -3.32
N GLY A 169 8.82 13.86 -4.33
CA GLY A 169 7.92 14.08 -5.44
C GLY A 169 8.42 15.15 -6.40
N ILE A 170 7.53 15.53 -7.33
CA ILE A 170 7.78 16.61 -8.27
C ILE A 170 7.06 17.85 -7.72
N PRO A 171 7.76 18.97 -7.47
CA PRO A 171 7.07 20.20 -7.13
C PRO A 171 6.23 20.66 -8.33
N ILE A 172 4.91 20.73 -8.15
CA ILE A 172 3.99 21.23 -9.17
C ILE A 172 3.65 22.67 -8.81
N LEU A 173 4.08 23.61 -9.65
CA LEU A 173 3.62 24.99 -9.57
C LEU A 173 2.23 25.06 -10.21
N THR A 174 1.21 25.25 -9.39
CA THR A 174 -0.16 25.50 -9.89
C THR A 174 -0.36 27.00 -10.01
N TYR A 175 -0.59 27.49 -11.23
CA TYR A 175 -0.98 28.88 -11.44
C TYR A 175 -2.46 29.03 -11.15
N HIS A 176 -2.79 29.89 -10.19
CA HIS A 176 -4.16 30.34 -9.97
C HIS A 176 -4.38 31.63 -10.76
N HIS A 177 -5.40 31.66 -11.60
CA HIS A 177 -5.85 32.91 -12.21
C HIS A 177 -6.67 33.67 -11.18
N ILE A 178 -6.26 34.90 -10.88
CA ILE A 178 -7.04 35.81 -10.03
C ILE A 178 -7.86 36.69 -10.96
N LEU A 179 -9.18 36.57 -10.88
CA LEU A 179 -10.13 37.32 -11.69
C LEU A 179 -11.06 38.10 -10.78
N ARG A 180 -11.60 39.21 -11.27
CA ARG A 180 -12.74 39.85 -10.58
C ARG A 180 -13.95 38.95 -10.65
N ASP A 181 -14.87 39.11 -9.71
CA ASP A 181 -16.13 38.37 -9.73
C ASP A 181 -16.88 38.55 -11.05
N GLU A 182 -16.93 39.75 -11.61
CA GLU A 182 -17.59 40.01 -12.90
C GLU A 182 -16.94 39.28 -14.10
N GLU A 183 -15.64 38.98 -14.03
CA GLU A 183 -14.88 38.32 -15.09
C GLU A 183 -15.01 36.79 -15.02
N ASN A 184 -15.06 36.23 -13.81
CA ASN A 184 -15.13 34.79 -13.60
C ASN A 184 -16.57 34.27 -13.68
N THR A 185 -17.10 34.16 -14.90
CA THR A 185 -18.46 33.63 -15.13
C THR A 185 -18.51 32.12 -15.32
N ARG A 186 -17.41 31.51 -15.79
CA ARG A 186 -17.38 30.10 -16.24
C ARG A 186 -16.57 29.16 -15.36
N PHE A 187 -15.71 29.68 -14.48
CA PHE A 187 -14.69 28.87 -13.79
C PHE A 187 -14.70 29.01 -12.26
N ARG A 188 -15.81 29.49 -11.68
CA ARG A 188 -15.98 29.71 -10.23
C ARG A 188 -15.80 28.46 -9.35
N HIS A 189 -15.91 27.27 -9.93
CA HIS A 189 -15.81 25.99 -9.22
C HIS A 189 -14.60 25.17 -9.66
N THR A 190 -13.59 25.82 -10.24
CA THR A 190 -12.34 25.16 -10.63
C THR A 190 -11.24 25.51 -9.63
N SER A 191 -10.34 24.57 -9.34
CA SER A 191 -9.21 24.81 -8.43
C SER A 191 -8.17 25.80 -8.98
N THR A 192 -8.20 26.08 -10.28
CA THR A 192 -7.22 26.92 -11.00
C THR A 192 -7.62 28.40 -11.09
N THR A 193 -8.77 28.81 -10.54
CA THR A 193 -9.24 30.19 -10.62
C THR A 193 -9.82 30.66 -9.29
N THR A 194 -9.36 31.81 -8.81
CA THR A 194 -9.83 32.45 -7.58
C THR A 194 -10.48 33.78 -7.94
N SER A 195 -11.71 34.02 -7.49
CA SER A 195 -12.36 35.31 -7.65
C SER A 195 -12.04 36.25 -6.49
N VAL A 196 -11.77 37.51 -6.80
CA VAL A 196 -11.66 38.60 -5.82
C VAL A 196 -12.74 39.64 -6.08
N ARG A 197 -13.16 40.31 -5.00
CA ARG A 197 -14.20 41.35 -5.02
C ARG A 197 -13.67 42.67 -5.54
#